data_AF-A0A7K0IUP6-F1
#
_entry.id   AF-A0A7K0IUP6-F1
#
_cell.length_a   1.000
_cell.length_b   1.000
_cell.length_c   1.000
_cell.angle_alpha   90.00
_cell.angle_beta   90.00
_cell.angle_gamma   90.00
#
_symmetry.space_group_name_H-M   'P 1'
#
loop_
_entity.id
_entity.type
_entity.pdbx_description
1 polymer ?
#
loop_
_entity_poly.entity_id
_entity_poly.type
_entity_poly.pdbx_seq_one_letter_code
_entity_poly.pdbx_strand_id
1 'polypeptide(L)'
;MRSRGPRTVTLPSADEAAAILKRMRGEVVGNSNYRTKSLKIHGPICAKCGREFDSASLNLLTVHHKDGNHHNNPPDGSNWENLCVHCHDDEHSRAVLGEYLSGG
;
A
#
# COMPACT_ATOMS: atom_id res chain seq x y z
N MET A 1 27.84 17.40 25.20
CA MET A 1 26.56 16.70 24.95
C MET A 1 25.51 17.24 25.91
N ARG A 2 24.30 17.59 25.44
CA ARG A 2 23.18 17.90 26.36
C ARG A 2 22.54 16.58 26.81
N SER A 3 22.56 16.29 28.10
CA SER A 3 21.91 15.10 28.68
C SER A 3 20.39 15.21 28.52
N ARG A 4 19.77 14.25 27.83
CA ARG A 4 18.31 14.14 27.78
C ARG A 4 17.83 13.63 29.14
N GLY A 5 17.18 14.49 29.92
CA GLY A 5 16.49 14.09 31.14
C GLY A 5 15.28 13.19 30.85
N PRO A 6 14.75 12.49 31.87
CA PRO A 6 13.58 11.64 31.71
C PRO A 6 12.38 12.46 31.23
N ARG A 7 11.78 12.05 30.10
CA ARG A 7 10.53 12.63 29.61
C ARG A 7 9.37 11.90 30.27
N THR A 8 8.53 12.62 30.99
CA THR A 8 7.20 12.14 31.35
C THR A 8 6.34 12.13 30.08
N VAL A 9 5.78 10.96 29.76
CA VAL A 9 4.85 10.79 28.63
C VAL A 9 3.48 10.54 29.22
N THR A 10 2.50 11.36 28.86
CA THR A 10 1.10 11.11 29.20
C THR A 10 0.61 9.94 28.36
N LEU A 11 0.17 8.86 29.01
CA LEU A 11 -0.40 7.71 28.33
C LEU A 11 -1.85 8.02 27.92
N PRO A 12 -2.33 7.48 26.78
CA PRO A 12 -3.73 7.59 26.39
C PRO A 12 -4.65 6.94 27.43
N SER A 13 -5.85 7.47 27.59
CA SER A 13 -6.93 6.79 28.31
C SER A 13 -7.31 5.47 27.63
N ALA A 14 -8.02 4.60 28.35
CA ALA A 14 -8.45 3.30 27.82
C ALA A 14 -9.29 3.44 26.54
N ASP A 15 -10.16 4.44 26.49
CA ASP A 15 -11.02 4.71 25.33
C ASP A 15 -10.21 5.24 24.13
N GLU A 16 -9.23 6.12 24.37
CA GLU A 16 -8.32 6.61 23.34
C GLU A 16 -7.45 5.48 22.77
N ALA A 17 -6.91 4.63 23.65
CA ALA A 17 -6.15 3.46 23.24
C ALA A 17 -7.00 2.49 22.41
N ALA A 18 -8.26 2.24 22.81
CA ALA A 18 -9.19 1.42 22.06
C ALA A 18 -9.53 2.02 20.67
N ALA A 19 -9.71 3.34 20.58
CA ALA A 19 -9.94 4.04 19.33
C ALA A 19 -8.74 3.94 18.37
N ILE A 20 -7.52 4.10 18.89
CA ILE A 20 -6.28 3.92 18.13
C ILE A 20 -6.20 2.49 17.58
N LEU A 21 -6.41 1.48 18.44
CA LEU A 21 -6.41 0.07 18.03
C LEU A 21 -7.46 -0.24 16.96
N LYS A 22 -8.66 0.34 17.07
CA LYS A 22 -9.73 0.15 16.08
C LYS A 22 -9.35 0.73 14.71
N ARG A 23 -8.72 1.91 14.67
CA ARG A 23 -8.24 2.53 13.43
C ARG A 23 -7.16 1.68 12.77
N MET A 24 -6.15 1.26 13.52
CA MET A 24 -5.06 0.41 13.01
C MET A 24 -5.60 -0.92 12.46
N ARG A 25 -6.57 -1.55 13.13
CA ARG A 25 -7.21 -2.77 12.63
C ARG A 25 -8.00 -2.54 11.34
N GLY A 26 -8.72 -1.42 11.22
CA GLY A 26 -9.48 -1.08 10.01
C GLY A 26 -8.59 -0.94 8.78
N GLU A 27 -7.45 -0.26 8.91
CA GLU A 27 -6.44 -0.10 7.85
C GLU A 27 -5.85 -1.45 7.42
N VAL A 28 -5.53 -2.32 8.38
CA VAL A 28 -4.99 -3.66 8.09
C VAL A 28 -6.00 -4.56 7.38
N VAL A 29 -7.27 -4.53 7.78
CA VAL A 29 -8.34 -5.33 7.17
C VAL A 29 -8.67 -4.84 5.75
N GLY A 30 -8.63 -3.52 5.52
CA GLY A 30 -8.80 -2.93 4.18
C GLY A 30 -7.73 -3.42 3.21
N ASN A 31 -6.46 -3.41 3.63
CA ASN A 31 -5.32 -3.77 2.80
C ASN A 31 -5.31 -5.24 2.36
N SER A 32 -5.65 -6.15 3.28
CA SER A 32 -5.69 -7.58 2.99
C SER A 32 -6.82 -7.95 2.01
N ASN A 33 -7.95 -7.21 2.06
CA ASN A 33 -9.12 -7.52 1.26
C ASN A 33 -8.94 -7.16 -0.22
N TYR A 34 -8.47 -5.94 -0.54
CA TYR A 34 -8.24 -5.58 -1.95
C TYR A 34 -7.09 -6.38 -2.55
N ARG A 35 -6.05 -6.71 -1.77
CA ARG A 35 -4.94 -7.52 -2.27
C ARG A 35 -5.40 -8.90 -2.71
N THR A 36 -6.14 -9.58 -1.83
CA THR A 36 -6.65 -10.92 -2.12
C THR A 36 -7.60 -10.89 -3.33
N LYS A 37 -8.45 -9.86 -3.43
CA LYS A 37 -9.32 -9.66 -4.60
C LYS A 37 -8.53 -9.41 -5.88
N SER A 38 -7.55 -8.52 -5.87
CA SER A 38 -6.70 -8.21 -7.02
C SER A 38 -5.98 -9.45 -7.54
N LEU A 39 -5.41 -10.27 -6.65
CA LEU A 39 -4.79 -11.55 -7.03
C LEU A 39 -5.79 -12.53 -7.64
N LYS A 40 -7.03 -12.55 -7.16
CA LYS A 40 -8.09 -13.42 -7.70
C LYS A 40 -8.57 -12.97 -9.08
N ILE A 41 -8.62 -11.67 -9.33
CA ILE A 41 -9.12 -11.08 -10.59
C ILE A 41 -8.02 -11.08 -11.67
N HIS A 42 -6.83 -10.59 -11.32
CA HIS A 42 -5.74 -10.34 -12.26
C HIS A 42 -4.67 -11.44 -12.29
N GLY A 43 -4.73 -12.39 -11.34
CA GLY A 43 -3.76 -13.48 -11.23
C GLY A 43 -2.41 -13.06 -10.65
N PRO A 44 -1.52 -14.03 -10.36
CA PRO A 44 -0.20 -13.78 -9.79
C PRO A 44 0.83 -13.42 -10.87
N ILE A 45 0.50 -12.47 -11.75
CA ILE A 45 1.35 -12.00 -12.85
C ILE A 45 1.56 -10.50 -12.76
N CYS A 46 2.76 -10.03 -13.11
CA CYS A 46 3.04 -8.61 -13.26
C CYS A 46 2.45 -8.08 -14.58
N ALA A 47 1.52 -7.13 -14.49
CA ALA A 47 0.86 -6.53 -15.66
C ALA A 47 1.84 -5.77 -16.59
N LYS A 48 2.99 -5.30 -16.06
CA LYS A 48 3.97 -4.51 -16.81
C LYS A 48 5.04 -5.35 -17.50
N CYS A 49 5.58 -6.38 -16.83
CA CYS A 49 6.69 -7.19 -17.37
C CYS A 49 6.33 -8.65 -17.66
N GLY A 50 5.10 -9.10 -17.36
CA GLY A 50 4.63 -10.45 -17.63
C GLY A 50 5.23 -11.54 -16.73
N ARG A 51 6.06 -11.19 -15.74
CA ARG A 51 6.61 -12.18 -14.80
C ARG A 51 5.49 -12.78 -13.95
N GLU A 52 5.40 -14.11 -13.95
CA GLU A 52 4.53 -14.88 -13.07
C GLU A 52 5.21 -15.16 -11.73
N PHE A 53 4.38 -15.30 -10.69
CA PHE A 53 4.81 -15.53 -9.32
C PHE A 53 4.11 -16.77 -8.76
N ASP A 54 4.87 -17.58 -8.04
CA ASP A 54 4.36 -18.71 -7.28
C ASP A 54 4.09 -18.32 -5.83
N SER A 55 3.62 -19.26 -5.01
CA SER A 55 3.35 -19.02 -3.59
C SER A 55 4.58 -18.58 -2.79
N ALA A 56 5.79 -18.99 -3.20
CA ALA A 56 7.03 -18.65 -2.52
C ALA A 56 7.50 -17.21 -2.82
N SER A 57 7.11 -16.67 -3.97
CA SER A 57 7.53 -15.35 -4.45
C SER A 57 6.38 -14.32 -4.52
N LEU A 58 5.15 -14.71 -4.20
CA LEU A 58 3.96 -13.85 -4.31
C LEU A 58 4.04 -12.57 -3.47
N ASN A 59 4.84 -12.57 -2.40
CA ASN A 59 5.12 -11.38 -1.59
C ASN A 59 5.86 -10.27 -2.37
N LEU A 60 6.49 -10.61 -3.49
CA LEU A 60 7.15 -9.66 -4.41
C LEU A 60 6.20 -9.07 -5.47
N LEU A 61 4.93 -9.49 -5.47
CA LEU A 61 3.89 -8.96 -6.34
C LEU A 61 2.92 -8.11 -5.52
N THR A 62 2.92 -6.81 -5.77
CA THR A 62 2.13 -5.80 -5.05
C THR A 62 0.96 -5.30 -5.89
N VAL A 63 -0.07 -4.78 -5.23
CA VAL A 63 -1.17 -4.08 -5.93
C VAL A 63 -0.78 -2.63 -6.13
N HIS A 64 -0.91 -2.16 -7.36
CA HIS A 64 -0.78 -0.75 -7.75
C HIS A 64 -2.18 -0.17 -8.01
N HIS A 65 -2.44 1.04 -7.52
CA HIS A 65 -3.66 1.80 -7.78
C HIS A 65 -3.41 2.76 -8.95
N LYS A 66 -4.11 2.55 -10.07
CA LYS A 66 -3.86 3.29 -11.33
C LYS A 66 -4.11 4.78 -11.20
N ASP A 67 -5.06 5.17 -10.36
CA ASP A 67 -5.40 6.58 -10.08
C ASP A 67 -4.60 7.18 -8.90
N GLY A 68 -3.71 6.41 -8.27
CA GLY A 68 -2.96 6.81 -7.07
C GLY A 68 -3.78 6.89 -5.78
N ASN A 69 -5.10 6.69 -5.82
CA ASN A 69 -5.98 6.75 -4.67
C ASN A 69 -6.17 5.37 -4.03
N HIS A 70 -5.45 5.12 -2.94
CA HIS A 70 -5.51 3.87 -2.17
C HIS A 70 -6.88 3.58 -1.53
N HIS A 71 -7.80 4.56 -1.50
CA HIS A 71 -9.17 4.37 -1.03
C HIS A 71 -10.15 3.99 -2.15
N ASN A 72 -9.80 4.21 -3.43
CA ASN A 72 -10.64 3.82 -4.56
C ASN A 72 -10.47 2.32 -4.86
N ASN A 73 -11.31 1.51 -4.22
CA ASN A 73 -11.21 0.06 -4.20
C ASN A 73 -12.45 -0.62 -4.83
N PRO A 74 -12.67 -0.47 -6.14
CA PRO A 74 -13.87 -0.98 -6.79
C PRO A 74 -13.90 -2.52 -6.76
N PRO A 75 -15.08 -3.14 -6.60
CA PRO A 75 -15.21 -4.59 -6.41
C PRO A 75 -14.81 -5.41 -7.65
N ASP A 76 -14.80 -4.80 -8.83
CA ASP A 76 -14.37 -5.39 -10.10
C ASP A 76 -12.84 -5.30 -10.32
N GLY A 77 -12.12 -4.63 -9.42
CA GLY A 77 -10.67 -4.45 -9.52
C GLY A 77 -10.20 -3.55 -10.66
N SER A 78 -11.09 -2.76 -11.26
CA SER A 78 -10.79 -1.87 -12.41
C SER A 78 -9.67 -0.86 -12.13
N ASN A 79 -9.57 -0.36 -10.90
CA ASN A 79 -8.54 0.58 -10.45
C ASN A 79 -7.20 -0.08 -10.05
N TRP A 80 -7.11 -1.41 -10.11
CA TRP A 80 -5.92 -2.13 -9.67
C TRP A 80 -5.17 -2.76 -10.82
N GLU A 81 -3.87 -2.95 -10.61
CA GLU A 81 -3.05 -3.88 -11.37
C GLU A 81 -2.01 -4.51 -10.44
N ASN A 82 -1.61 -5.76 -10.72
CA ASN A 82 -0.56 -6.43 -9.95
C ASN A 82 0.79 -6.13 -10.61
N LEU A 83 1.72 -5.53 -9.87
CA LEU A 83 3.06 -5.20 -10.35
C LEU A 83 4.11 -5.85 -9.46
N CYS A 84 5.21 -6.32 -10.06
CA CYS A 84 6.37 -6.69 -9.27
C CYS A 84 6.96 -5.45 -8.60
N VAL A 85 7.64 -5.62 -7.47
CA VAL A 85 8.22 -4.51 -6.69
C VAL A 85 9.04 -3.53 -7.55
N HIS A 86 9.76 -4.02 -8.56
CA HIS A 86 10.55 -3.16 -9.45
C HIS A 86 9.70 -2.36 -10.44
N CYS A 87 8.69 -2.98 -11.05
CA CYS A 87 7.78 -2.28 -11.95
C CYS A 87 6.90 -1.28 -11.19
N HIS A 88 6.57 -1.58 -9.94
CA HIS A 88 5.79 -0.69 -9.09
C HIS A 88 6.59 0.57 -8.72
N ASP A 89 7.85 0.42 -8.30
CA ASP A 89 8.73 1.54 -7.97
C ASP A 89 9.03 2.44 -9.18
N ASP A 90 9.24 1.83 -10.36
CA ASP A 90 9.41 2.56 -11.62
C ASP A 90 8.17 3.39 -11.99
N GLU A 91 6.95 2.89 -11.74
CA GLU A 91 5.71 3.63 -12.02
C GLU A 91 5.57 4.87 -11.14
N HIS A 92 5.78 4.72 -9.82
CA HIS A 92 5.77 5.86 -8.89
C HIS A 92 6.87 6.87 -9.21
N SER A 93 8.07 6.39 -9.54
CA SER A 93 9.19 7.26 -9.90
C SER A 93 8.91 8.08 -11.17
N ARG A 94 8.28 7.46 -12.19
CA ARG A 94 7.86 8.15 -13.41
C ARG A 94 6.76 9.18 -13.15
N ALA A 95 5.80 8.87 -12.27
CA ALA A 95 4.74 9.80 -11.91
C ALA A 95 5.31 11.08 -11.26
N VAL A 96 6.22 10.93 -10.30
CA VAL A 96 6.93 12.05 -9.64
C VAL A 96 7.72 12.88 -10.66
N LEU A 97 8.45 12.22 -11.58
CA LEU A 97 9.17 12.92 -12.64
C LEU A 97 8.22 13.69 -13.57
N GLY A 98 7.09 13.10 -13.92
CA GLY A 98 6.06 13.73 -14.76
C GLY A 98 5.49 15.00 -14.11
N GLU A 99 5.21 14.96 -12.81
CA GLU A 99 4.77 16.13 -12.04
C GLU A 99 5.83 17.24 -12.06
N TYR A 100 7.10 16.90 -11.79
CA TYR A 100 8.20 17.86 -11.83
C TYR A 100 8.36 18.52 -13.21
N LEU A 101 8.29 17.74 -14.29
CA LEU A 101 8.44 18.25 -15.66
C LEU A 101 7.23 19.06 -16.14
N SER A 102 6.05 18.84 -15.56
CA SER A 102 4.82 19.57 -15.90
C SER A 102 4.70 20.91 -15.20
N GLY A 103 5.70 21.30 -14.38
CA GLY A 103 5.79 22.61 -13.75
C GLY A 103 4.86 22.80 -12.56
N GLY A 104 4.84 21.82 -11.65
CA GLY A 104 4.04 21.84 -10.41
C GLY A 104 4.07 23.15 -9.62
#